data_AF-A0A842VZH4-F1
#
_entry.id   AF-A0A842VZH4-F1
#
_cell.length_a   1.000
_cell.length_b   1.000
_cell.length_c   1.000
_cell.angle_alpha   90.00
_cell.angle_beta   90.00
_cell.angle_gamma   90.00
#
_symmetry.space_group_name_H-M   'P 1'
#
loop_
_entity.id
_entity.type
_entity.pdbx_description
1 polymer ?
#
loop_
_entity_poly.entity_id
_entity_poly.type
_entity_poly.pdbx_seq_one_letter_code
_entity_poly.pdbx_strand_id
1 'polypeptide(L)'
;MPLNGKQRLWIILSTLLIAIGGMAGNQLSIVLEGGHDINVKDAYFFSSDYYATYSYINESNGIESTLQIKGDNLDSDHTNVTIYLNDTLQGDFIVHPDGYVYNLDTLIDGNYSIWWIFVPNVFMMLGINEGDTYDVIDPTGFCGAAFQNYSLIVDKRMVYWPVDPIQANLSGAQSSFEASMYESLSHKKIAKVTFDVTCGVIEEWEGLRSGDWIKFRLIGTSFPISRNRRVCLMFNLIIGSLLVGVTIILISFDWKSTKLKWLSRFTLEKNERRELLLLQGTGFLCVILEVIDIWFYMYLGRDLSMYVHLGVFAWMLLLGHTMKYGYKWALPAFLEVAFVFAIGWITGEAYVPSLTANIGSLIGWLALVWASSVKEKMDGDVKGVKKFFADLI
;
A
#
# COMPACT_ATOMS: atom_id res chain seq x y z
N MET A 1 36.93 -15.08 -5.85
CA MET A 1 36.22 -16.36 -5.80
C MET A 1 34.72 -16.12 -6.00
N PRO A 2 33.95 -17.10 -6.51
CA PRO A 2 32.48 -17.03 -6.53
C PRO A 2 31.92 -16.98 -5.11
N LEU A 3 30.76 -16.33 -4.92
CA LEU A 3 30.08 -16.39 -3.62
C LEU A 3 29.68 -17.84 -3.32
N ASN A 4 29.76 -18.25 -2.05
CA ASN A 4 29.27 -19.55 -1.60
C ASN A 4 27.75 -19.52 -1.32
N GLY A 5 27.15 -20.70 -1.16
CA GLY A 5 25.71 -20.81 -0.93
C GLY A 5 25.21 -20.10 0.33
N LYS A 6 26.03 -20.04 1.40
CA LYS A 6 25.65 -19.36 2.65
C LYS A 6 25.61 -17.84 2.48
N GLN A 7 26.56 -17.28 1.75
CA GLN A 7 26.59 -15.84 1.42
C GLN A 7 25.39 -15.45 0.56
N ARG A 8 25.05 -16.25 -0.46
CA ARG A 8 23.86 -16.01 -1.29
C ARG A 8 22.56 -16.09 -0.49
N LEU A 9 22.42 -17.13 0.35
CA LEU A 9 21.26 -17.27 1.22
C LEU A 9 21.13 -16.07 2.17
N TRP A 10 22.24 -15.60 2.72
CA TRP A 10 22.26 -14.41 3.56
C TRP A 10 21.82 -13.14 2.79
N ILE A 11 22.25 -12.95 1.53
CA ILE A 11 21.78 -11.84 0.68
C ILE A 11 20.26 -11.91 0.49
N ILE A 12 19.74 -13.10 0.20
CA ILE A 12 18.30 -13.31 -0.02
C ILE A 12 17.52 -13.04 1.27
N LEU A 13 17.92 -13.65 2.38
CA LEU A 13 17.23 -13.50 3.66
C LEU A 13 17.31 -12.07 4.20
N SER A 14 18.45 -11.39 4.05
CA SER A 14 18.57 -9.99 4.46
C SER A 14 17.71 -9.06 3.60
N THR A 15 17.61 -9.31 2.30
CA THR A 15 16.70 -8.55 1.41
C THR A 15 15.24 -8.79 1.77
N LEU A 16 14.86 -10.05 2.02
CA LEU A 16 13.51 -10.41 2.48
C LEU A 16 13.19 -9.76 3.83
N LEU A 17 14.16 -9.66 4.73
CA LEU A 17 14.00 -8.98 6.02
C LEU A 17 13.71 -7.49 5.87
N ILE A 18 14.19 -6.83 4.80
CA ILE A 18 13.81 -5.44 4.50
C ILE A 18 12.30 -5.39 4.25
N ALA A 19 11.80 -6.18 3.29
CA ALA A 19 10.39 -6.20 2.93
C ALA A 19 9.47 -6.58 4.10
N ILE A 20 9.80 -7.66 4.81
CA ILE A 20 9.04 -8.11 5.99
C ILE A 20 9.14 -7.08 7.13
N GLY A 21 10.33 -6.53 7.33
CA GLY A 21 10.60 -5.54 8.37
C GLY A 21 9.84 -4.23 8.14
N GLY A 22 9.68 -3.77 6.90
CA GLY A 22 8.84 -2.62 6.58
C GLY A 22 7.36 -2.85 6.91
N MET A 23 6.84 -4.03 6.58
CA MET A 23 5.46 -4.41 6.93
C MET A 23 5.28 -4.54 8.45
N ALA A 24 6.20 -5.22 9.12
CA ALA A 24 6.17 -5.40 10.57
C ALA A 24 6.37 -4.09 11.33
N GLY A 25 7.26 -3.22 10.87
CA GLY A 25 7.51 -1.89 11.44
C GLY A 25 6.29 -0.98 11.29
N ASN A 26 5.65 -1.00 10.13
CA ASN A 26 4.37 -0.32 9.93
C ASN A 26 3.31 -0.83 10.93
N GLN A 27 3.18 -2.15 11.09
CA GLN A 27 2.25 -2.73 12.07
C GLN A 27 2.62 -2.38 13.51
N LEU A 28 3.91 -2.38 13.84
CA LEU A 28 4.39 -2.05 15.16
C LEU A 28 4.12 -0.57 15.48
N SER A 29 4.30 0.34 14.51
CA SER A 29 3.85 1.73 14.65
C SER A 29 2.35 1.82 14.87
N ILE A 30 1.55 1.00 14.17
CA ILE A 30 0.11 0.91 14.42
C ILE A 30 -0.18 0.48 15.87
N VAL A 31 0.52 -0.51 16.40
CA VAL A 31 0.22 -1.10 17.72
C VAL A 31 0.84 -0.34 18.90
N LEU A 32 2.08 0.15 18.79
CA LEU A 32 2.83 0.78 19.89
C LEU A 32 2.39 2.21 20.21
N GLU A 33 1.79 2.91 19.26
CA GLU A 33 1.31 4.28 19.45
C GLU A 33 -0.08 4.35 20.09
N GLY A 34 -0.41 3.38 20.96
CA GLY A 34 -1.66 3.28 21.72
C GLY A 34 -2.10 4.59 22.39
N GLY A 35 -2.81 5.44 21.64
CA GLY A 35 -3.35 6.72 22.09
C GLY A 35 -2.59 7.99 21.68
N HIS A 36 -1.49 7.92 20.91
CA HIS A 36 -0.79 9.14 20.45
C HIS A 36 -0.50 9.13 18.94
N ASP A 37 -1.46 9.70 18.21
CA ASP A 37 -1.30 10.54 17.01
C ASP A 37 -0.70 10.00 15.70
N ILE A 38 -0.40 8.70 15.52
CA ILE A 38 -0.10 8.21 14.15
C ILE A 38 -0.86 6.96 13.69
N ASN A 39 -1.54 6.17 14.54
CA ASN A 39 -2.36 5.05 14.01
C ASN A 39 -3.45 4.37 14.89
N VAL A 40 -3.73 4.75 16.14
CA VAL A 40 -4.77 4.06 16.97
C VAL A 40 -6.08 4.84 17.11
N LYS A 41 -6.13 6.03 16.52
CA LYS A 41 -7.37 6.76 16.35
C LYS A 41 -8.03 6.27 15.05
N ASP A 42 -8.47 5.01 15.09
CA ASP A 42 -9.22 4.38 14.01
C ASP A 42 -10.54 5.14 13.84
N ALA A 43 -10.74 5.53 12.57
CA ALA A 43 -11.75 6.42 12.06
C ALA A 43 -11.72 7.85 12.66
N TYR A 44 -11.33 8.82 11.83
CA TYR A 44 -11.70 10.23 12.02
C TYR A 44 -11.65 10.76 13.47
N PHE A 45 -10.54 10.65 14.21
CA PHE A 45 -10.41 11.46 15.43
C PHE A 45 -9.54 12.66 15.25
N PHE A 46 -10.13 13.78 15.61
CA PHE A 46 -9.74 15.11 15.26
C PHE A 46 -8.77 15.61 16.33
N SER A 47 -7.46 15.47 16.11
CA SER A 47 -6.51 16.41 16.73
C SER A 47 -6.55 17.78 16.06
N SER A 48 -7.28 17.91 14.94
CA SER A 48 -7.52 19.14 14.16
C SER A 48 -8.82 19.06 13.36
N ASP A 49 -9.36 20.19 12.91
CA ASP A 49 -10.56 20.26 12.05
C ASP A 49 -10.32 19.52 10.71
N TYR A 50 -11.13 18.49 10.42
CA TYR A 50 -11.04 17.73 9.16
C TYR A 50 -12.34 17.80 8.35
N TYR A 51 -12.21 17.52 7.05
CA TYR A 51 -13.35 17.52 6.14
C TYR A 51 -13.26 16.45 5.05
N ALA A 52 -14.42 16.01 4.57
CA ALA A 52 -14.62 15.30 3.32
C ALA A 52 -15.68 16.03 2.50
N THR A 53 -15.39 16.29 1.24
CA THR A 53 -16.26 16.98 0.29
C THR A 53 -16.56 16.03 -0.85
N TYR A 54 -17.83 15.91 -1.19
CA TYR A 54 -18.34 15.03 -2.20
C TYR A 54 -19.07 15.83 -3.28
N SER A 55 -18.89 15.42 -4.53
CA SER A 55 -19.84 15.73 -5.59
C SER A 55 -21.09 14.91 -5.31
N TYR A 56 -22.24 15.56 -5.23
CA TYR A 56 -23.54 14.94 -5.00
C TYR A 56 -24.41 15.13 -6.24
N ILE A 57 -25.03 14.06 -6.71
CA ILE A 57 -25.91 14.06 -7.87
C ILE A 57 -27.21 13.38 -7.46
N ASN A 58 -28.32 14.11 -7.50
CA ASN A 58 -29.65 13.51 -7.46
C ASN A 58 -30.03 13.14 -8.90
N GLU A 59 -29.87 11.88 -9.26
CA GLU A 59 -30.15 11.39 -10.62
C GLU A 59 -31.64 11.41 -10.95
N SER A 60 -32.51 11.35 -9.93
CA SER A 60 -33.96 11.38 -10.12
C SER A 60 -34.44 12.73 -10.63
N ASN A 61 -33.77 13.81 -10.21
CA ASN A 61 -34.14 15.19 -10.54
C ASN A 61 -33.08 15.94 -11.37
N GLY A 62 -31.94 15.31 -11.67
CA GLY A 62 -30.84 15.90 -12.44
C GLY A 62 -30.13 17.07 -11.74
N ILE A 63 -30.15 17.11 -10.42
CA ILE A 63 -29.55 18.20 -9.63
C ILE A 63 -28.16 17.79 -9.17
N GLU A 64 -27.17 18.63 -9.48
CA GLU A 64 -25.81 18.53 -8.95
C GLU A 64 -25.60 19.51 -7.81
N SER A 65 -24.93 19.05 -6.77
CA SER A 65 -24.63 19.83 -5.57
C SER A 65 -23.36 19.32 -4.88
N THR A 66 -23.00 19.96 -3.78
CA THR A 66 -21.88 19.55 -2.94
C THR A 66 -22.39 19.09 -1.59
N LEU A 67 -21.95 17.89 -1.17
CA LEU A 67 -22.12 17.40 0.19
C LEU A 67 -20.80 17.53 0.92
N GLN A 68 -20.80 18.13 2.10
CA GLN A 68 -19.61 18.30 2.92
C GLN A 68 -19.83 17.71 4.31
N ILE A 69 -18.91 16.84 4.72
CA ILE A 69 -18.81 16.31 6.07
C ILE A 69 -17.64 17.02 6.74
N LYS A 70 -17.89 17.66 7.88
CA LYS A 70 -16.86 18.28 8.73
C LYS A 70 -16.85 17.58 10.06
N GLY A 71 -15.70 17.53 10.71
CA GLY A 71 -15.68 17.28 12.14
C GLY A 71 -14.81 18.29 12.85
N ASP A 72 -15.32 18.71 13.99
CA ASP A 72 -14.69 19.68 14.88
C ASP A 72 -14.39 18.97 16.20
N ASN A 73 -13.16 19.12 16.71
CA ASN A 73 -12.80 18.55 18.01
C ASN A 73 -13.69 19.16 19.10
N LEU A 74 -14.38 18.30 19.86
CA LEU A 74 -15.18 18.72 21.01
C LEU A 74 -14.36 18.63 22.30
N ASP A 75 -13.70 17.48 22.51
CA ASP A 75 -12.81 17.24 23.65
C ASP A 75 -11.72 16.17 23.31
N SER A 76 -11.09 15.58 24.34
CA SER A 76 -10.03 14.56 24.15
C SER A 76 -10.52 13.30 23.44
N ASP A 77 -11.80 12.98 23.59
CA ASP A 77 -12.41 11.68 23.28
C ASP A 77 -13.72 11.83 22.47
N HIS A 78 -14.06 13.02 22.01
CA HIS A 78 -15.24 13.25 21.18
C HIS A 78 -14.97 14.22 20.04
N THR A 79 -15.63 13.95 18.92
CA THR A 79 -15.73 14.89 17.80
C THR A 79 -17.19 15.13 17.47
N ASN A 80 -17.54 16.39 17.22
CA ASN A 80 -18.80 16.72 16.59
C ASN A 80 -18.69 16.64 15.05
N VAL A 81 -19.42 15.72 14.43
CA VAL A 81 -19.49 15.56 12.98
C VAL A 81 -20.72 16.28 12.46
N THR A 82 -20.52 17.15 11.47
CA THR A 82 -21.57 17.99 10.89
C THR A 82 -21.65 17.77 9.38
N ILE A 83 -22.87 17.66 8.86
CA ILE A 83 -23.14 17.37 7.44
C ILE A 83 -23.87 18.53 6.78
N TYR A 84 -23.32 19.03 5.68
CA TYR A 84 -23.86 20.12 4.88
C TYR A 84 -24.17 19.65 3.47
N LEU A 85 -25.31 20.05 2.93
CA LEU A 85 -25.64 19.93 1.51
C LEU A 85 -25.85 21.34 0.95
N ASN A 86 -25.00 21.79 0.03
CA ASN A 86 -24.97 23.18 -0.45
C ASN A 86 -25.04 24.20 0.70
N ASP A 87 -24.14 24.06 1.67
CA ASP A 87 -24.06 24.90 2.88
C ASP A 87 -25.27 24.82 3.83
N THR A 88 -26.28 24.02 3.53
CA THR A 88 -27.44 23.78 4.40
C THR A 88 -27.15 22.61 5.32
N LEU A 89 -27.16 22.84 6.63
CA LEU A 89 -27.03 21.81 7.65
C LEU A 89 -28.11 20.74 7.45
N GLN A 90 -27.67 19.48 7.26
CA GLN A 90 -28.54 18.31 7.20
C GLN A 90 -28.68 17.65 8.57
N GLY A 91 -27.61 17.69 9.37
CA GLY A 91 -27.60 17.17 10.73
C GLY A 91 -26.19 17.10 11.30
N ASP A 92 -26.12 16.82 12.59
CA ASP A 92 -24.91 16.68 13.37
C ASP A 92 -25.01 15.51 14.36
N PHE A 93 -23.88 14.92 14.70
CA PHE A 93 -23.79 13.83 15.66
C PHE A 93 -22.40 13.75 16.27
N ILE A 94 -22.31 13.14 17.45
CA ILE A 94 -21.05 12.97 18.17
C ILE A 94 -20.51 11.57 17.92
N VAL A 95 -19.19 11.45 17.84
CA VAL A 95 -18.48 10.18 17.67
C VAL A 95 -17.34 10.07 18.71
N HIS A 96 -17.07 8.85 19.17
CA HIS A 96 -15.97 8.50 20.10
C HIS A 96 -14.85 7.68 19.41
N PRO A 97 -13.58 7.69 19.88
CA PRO A 97 -12.40 7.04 19.28
C PRO A 97 -12.53 5.63 18.72
N ASP A 98 -13.53 4.88 19.14
CA ASP A 98 -13.85 3.52 18.69
C ASP A 98 -14.87 3.48 17.53
N GLY A 99 -15.36 4.65 17.10
CA GLY A 99 -16.29 4.84 16.00
C GLY A 99 -17.77 4.81 16.35
N TYR A 100 -18.12 4.61 17.62
CA TYR A 100 -19.53 4.60 18.02
C TYR A 100 -20.14 5.99 18.00
N VAL A 101 -21.42 6.03 17.63
CA VAL A 101 -22.22 7.25 17.59
C VAL A 101 -22.79 7.55 18.97
N TYR A 102 -22.75 8.82 19.36
CA TYR A 102 -23.30 9.35 20.59
C TYR A 102 -24.42 10.35 20.28
N ASN A 103 -25.47 10.32 21.08
CA ASN A 103 -26.53 11.31 21.06
C ASN A 103 -26.58 12.01 22.43
N LEU A 104 -26.17 13.29 22.47
CA LEU A 104 -26.24 14.15 23.67
C LEU A 104 -25.76 13.42 24.93
N ASP A 105 -24.53 12.88 24.88
CA ASP A 105 -23.86 12.12 25.95
C ASP A 105 -24.34 10.68 26.19
N THR A 106 -25.32 10.18 25.45
CA THR A 106 -25.74 8.77 25.51
C THR A 106 -25.06 7.98 24.38
N LEU A 107 -24.24 7.00 24.76
CA LEU A 107 -23.64 6.03 23.84
C LEU A 107 -24.77 5.23 23.14
N ILE A 108 -24.79 5.27 21.81
CA ILE A 108 -25.60 4.36 20.99
C ILE A 108 -24.71 3.14 20.69
N ASP A 109 -24.58 2.30 21.71
CA ASP A 109 -23.62 1.19 21.71
C ASP A 109 -23.94 0.18 20.60
N GLY A 110 -22.93 -0.22 19.83
CA GLY A 110 -23.04 -1.26 18.79
C GLY A 110 -23.40 -0.82 17.37
N ASN A 111 -23.54 0.49 17.09
CA ASN A 111 -23.78 0.97 15.72
C ASN A 111 -22.74 2.02 15.28
N TYR A 112 -22.20 1.85 14.07
CA TYR A 112 -21.37 2.86 13.40
C TYR A 112 -22.22 3.79 12.54
N SER A 113 -21.84 5.06 12.32
CA SER A 113 -22.64 5.95 11.46
C SER A 113 -22.65 5.46 10.00
N ILE A 114 -23.70 5.71 9.20
CA ILE A 114 -23.65 5.44 7.74
C ILE A 114 -22.54 6.24 7.03
N TRP A 115 -22.07 7.31 7.67
CA TRP A 115 -20.96 8.13 7.24
C TRP A 115 -19.60 7.57 7.70
N TRP A 116 -19.63 6.47 8.45
CA TRP A 116 -18.53 5.95 9.24
C TRP A 116 -18.56 4.43 9.25
N ILE A 117 -17.68 3.79 8.49
CA ILE A 117 -17.52 2.35 8.62
C ILE A 117 -16.19 2.14 9.32
N PHE A 118 -16.25 1.84 10.62
CA PHE A 118 -15.09 1.37 11.36
C PHE A 118 -14.59 0.10 10.69
N VAL A 119 -13.34 0.15 10.24
CA VAL A 119 -12.64 -1.02 9.74
C VAL A 119 -11.59 -1.35 10.79
N PRO A 120 -11.81 -2.34 11.66
CA PRO A 120 -10.78 -2.76 12.59
C PRO A 120 -9.56 -3.20 11.77
N ASN A 121 -8.46 -2.46 11.87
CA ASN A 121 -7.26 -2.69 11.07
C ASN A 121 -6.41 -3.83 11.65
N VAL A 122 -7.01 -5.02 11.72
CA VAL A 122 -6.33 -6.24 12.16
C VAL A 122 -5.79 -6.92 10.91
N PHE A 123 -4.64 -6.41 10.44
CA PHE A 123 -3.95 -6.79 9.21
C PHE A 123 -4.63 -6.33 7.92
N MET A 124 -3.86 -5.63 7.07
CA MET A 124 -4.18 -5.37 5.65
C MET A 124 -4.57 -6.62 4.83
N MET A 125 -4.54 -7.83 5.40
CA MET A 125 -4.98 -9.06 4.75
C MET A 125 -5.94 -9.93 5.57
N LEU A 126 -6.28 -9.61 6.83
CA LEU A 126 -7.06 -10.51 7.71
C LEU A 126 -8.22 -9.85 8.48
N GLY A 127 -8.46 -8.53 8.33
CA GLY A 127 -9.41 -7.81 9.19
C GLY A 127 -10.86 -7.76 8.69
N ILE A 128 -11.06 -7.66 7.37
CA ILE A 128 -12.39 -7.63 6.73
C ILE A 128 -12.41 -8.61 5.56
N ASN A 129 -13.46 -9.42 5.52
CA ASN A 129 -13.73 -10.42 4.51
C ASN A 129 -15.05 -10.15 3.77
N GLU A 130 -15.17 -10.71 2.58
CA GLU A 130 -16.44 -10.75 1.85
C GLU A 130 -17.47 -11.54 2.67
N GLY A 131 -18.65 -10.95 2.87
CA GLY A 131 -19.72 -11.47 3.72
C GLY A 131 -19.74 -10.91 5.14
N ASP A 132 -18.70 -10.19 5.58
CA ASP A 132 -18.72 -9.53 6.89
C ASP A 132 -19.85 -8.52 6.96
N THR A 133 -20.55 -8.51 8.09
CA THR A 133 -21.72 -7.67 8.32
C THR A 133 -21.46 -6.73 9.49
N TYR A 134 -21.79 -5.46 9.29
CA TYR A 134 -21.67 -4.40 10.29
C TYR A 134 -23.03 -3.75 10.51
N ASP A 135 -23.38 -3.52 11.77
CA ASP A 135 -24.56 -2.74 12.11
C ASP A 135 -24.22 -1.24 12.06
N VAL A 136 -25.01 -0.49 11.29
CA VAL A 136 -24.79 0.94 11.06
C VAL A 136 -26.08 1.73 11.30
N ILE A 137 -25.95 3.00 11.67
CA ILE A 137 -27.04 3.91 12.00
C ILE A 137 -26.93 5.20 11.19
N ASP A 138 -28.06 5.74 10.73
CA ASP A 138 -28.12 7.07 10.10
C ASP A 138 -28.58 8.11 11.13
N PRO A 139 -27.67 8.74 11.89
CA PRO A 139 -28.04 9.71 12.91
C PRO A 139 -28.72 10.95 12.30
N THR A 140 -28.44 11.24 11.03
CA THR A 140 -28.92 12.45 10.34
C THR A 140 -30.28 12.29 9.66
N GLY A 141 -30.74 11.05 9.43
CA GLY A 141 -31.90 10.79 8.58
C GLY A 141 -31.65 11.16 7.12
N PHE A 142 -30.41 11.02 6.66
CA PHE A 142 -30.04 11.32 5.28
C PHE A 142 -30.63 10.32 4.28
N CYS A 143 -30.65 9.03 4.61
CA CYS A 143 -31.22 7.97 3.78
C CYS A 143 -32.71 7.77 4.08
N GLY A 144 -33.10 7.88 5.35
CA GLY A 144 -34.43 7.55 5.86
C GLY A 144 -34.82 8.40 7.07
N ALA A 145 -35.36 7.76 8.11
CA ALA A 145 -35.62 8.45 9.38
C ALA A 145 -34.32 8.68 10.15
N ALA A 146 -34.26 9.75 10.94
CA ALA A 146 -33.13 9.98 11.85
C ALA A 146 -33.02 8.84 12.87
N PHE A 147 -31.79 8.42 13.16
CA PHE A 147 -31.43 7.28 14.01
C PHE A 147 -31.98 5.93 13.53
N GLN A 148 -32.21 5.79 12.22
CA GLN A 148 -32.59 4.52 11.64
C GLN A 148 -31.39 3.59 11.50
N ASN A 149 -31.58 2.30 11.81
CA ASN A 149 -30.55 1.26 11.69
C ASN A 149 -30.57 0.57 10.33
N TYR A 150 -29.39 0.15 9.90
CA TYR A 150 -29.11 -0.57 8.68
C TYR A 150 -28.06 -1.65 8.94
N SER A 151 -27.96 -2.59 8.01
CA SER A 151 -26.87 -3.56 7.97
C SER A 151 -26.04 -3.30 6.72
N LEU A 152 -24.74 -3.14 6.92
CA LEU A 152 -23.75 -3.03 5.86
C LEU A 152 -23.09 -4.40 5.67
N ILE A 153 -23.16 -4.95 4.46
CA ILE A 153 -22.58 -6.25 4.11
C ILE A 153 -21.46 -6.01 3.10
N VAL A 154 -20.25 -6.47 3.42
CA VAL A 154 -19.11 -6.39 2.50
C VAL A 154 -19.30 -7.37 1.37
N ASP A 155 -19.49 -6.87 0.16
CA ASP A 155 -19.73 -7.70 -1.02
C ASP A 155 -18.43 -8.19 -1.63
N LYS A 156 -17.44 -7.29 -1.72
CA LYS A 156 -16.21 -7.53 -2.46
C LYS A 156 -15.04 -6.75 -1.89
N ARG A 157 -13.88 -7.40 -1.85
CA ARG A 157 -12.60 -6.72 -1.70
C ARG A 157 -12.08 -6.23 -3.05
N MET A 158 -11.65 -4.98 -3.13
CA MET A 158 -11.12 -4.40 -4.35
C MET A 158 -9.88 -3.54 -4.10
N VAL A 159 -9.22 -3.19 -5.19
CA VAL A 159 -8.20 -2.13 -5.17
C VAL A 159 -8.74 -0.98 -6.00
N TYR A 160 -8.95 0.16 -5.36
CA TYR A 160 -9.39 1.39 -5.97
C TYR A 160 -8.18 2.17 -6.47
N TRP A 161 -8.21 2.58 -7.74
CA TRP A 161 -7.06 3.18 -8.40
C TRP A 161 -7.36 4.63 -8.75
N PRO A 162 -6.41 5.54 -8.55
CA PRO A 162 -6.64 6.98 -8.65
C PRO A 162 -6.53 7.49 -10.10
N VAL A 163 -7.10 6.75 -11.05
CA VAL A 163 -7.04 7.05 -12.49
C VAL A 163 -8.15 7.99 -12.94
N ASP A 164 -9.22 8.16 -12.15
CA ASP A 164 -10.23 9.18 -12.42
C ASP A 164 -9.68 10.57 -11.99
N PRO A 165 -9.73 11.61 -12.86
CA PRO A 165 -9.34 12.98 -12.50
C PRO A 165 -10.01 13.50 -11.22
N ILE A 166 -11.20 12.99 -10.90
CA ILE A 166 -11.97 13.34 -9.71
C ILE A 166 -11.34 12.76 -8.41
N GLN A 167 -10.44 11.78 -8.56
CA GLN A 167 -9.79 11.03 -7.47
C GLN A 167 -8.29 11.37 -7.34
N ALA A 168 -7.85 12.49 -7.92
CA ALA A 168 -6.46 12.94 -7.89
C ALA A 168 -5.86 13.08 -6.47
N ASN A 169 -6.73 13.19 -5.45
CA ASN A 169 -6.33 13.31 -4.04
C ASN A 169 -5.92 11.98 -3.39
N LEU A 170 -6.17 10.84 -4.05
CA LEU A 170 -5.77 9.51 -3.57
C LEU A 170 -4.27 9.27 -3.84
N SER A 171 -3.50 8.95 -2.80
CA SER A 171 -2.05 8.69 -2.90
C SER A 171 -1.74 7.26 -3.39
N GLY A 172 -2.05 6.96 -4.66
CA GLY A 172 -1.79 5.65 -5.29
C GLY A 172 -2.90 4.61 -5.06
N ALA A 173 -2.63 3.35 -5.42
CA ALA A 173 -3.55 2.21 -5.32
C ALA A 173 -4.05 1.95 -3.90
N GLN A 174 -5.36 1.84 -3.69
CA GLN A 174 -5.93 1.70 -2.36
C GLN A 174 -6.71 0.42 -2.20
N SER A 175 -6.46 -0.32 -1.12
CA SER A 175 -7.32 -1.45 -0.78
C SER A 175 -8.64 -0.85 -0.27
N SER A 176 -9.72 -1.12 -0.98
CA SER A 176 -11.04 -0.62 -0.66
C SER A 176 -12.03 -1.78 -0.63
N PHE A 177 -13.19 -1.55 -0.06
CA PHE A 177 -14.28 -2.52 -0.06
C PHE A 177 -15.48 -1.94 -0.75
N GLU A 178 -16.14 -2.80 -1.52
CA GLU A 178 -17.50 -2.56 -1.98
C GLU A 178 -18.43 -3.26 -1.00
N ALA A 179 -19.45 -2.54 -0.53
CA ALA A 179 -20.44 -3.04 0.40
C ALA A 179 -21.85 -2.61 0.00
N SER A 180 -22.82 -3.41 0.38
CA SER A 180 -24.24 -3.17 0.19
C SER A 180 -24.88 -2.82 1.52
N MET A 181 -25.69 -1.76 1.52
CA MET A 181 -26.45 -1.35 2.70
C MET A 181 -27.91 -1.78 2.57
N TYR A 182 -28.43 -2.39 3.64
CA TYR A 182 -29.79 -2.91 3.73
C TYR A 182 -30.51 -2.27 4.91
N GLU A 183 -31.77 -1.89 4.70
CA GLU A 183 -32.65 -1.46 5.79
C GLU A 183 -32.96 -2.65 6.72
N SER A 184 -32.67 -2.51 8.03
CA SER A 184 -32.74 -3.64 8.98
C SER A 184 -34.14 -4.26 9.11
N LEU A 185 -35.21 -3.47 8.93
CA LEU A 185 -36.59 -3.95 9.09
C LEU A 185 -37.13 -4.66 7.83
N SER A 186 -36.87 -4.11 6.65
CA SER A 186 -37.42 -4.61 5.39
C SER A 186 -36.46 -5.55 4.66
N HIS A 187 -35.19 -5.59 5.07
CA HIS A 187 -34.08 -6.22 4.37
C HIS A 187 -33.94 -5.78 2.90
N LYS A 188 -34.49 -4.62 2.56
CA LYS A 188 -34.36 -4.06 1.22
C LYS A 188 -32.97 -3.43 1.07
N LYS A 189 -32.27 -3.78 0.00
CA LYS A 189 -31.04 -3.07 -0.41
C LYS A 189 -31.40 -1.63 -0.76
N ILE A 190 -30.73 -0.68 -0.10
CA ILE A 190 -30.98 0.75 -0.30
C ILE A 190 -29.76 1.48 -0.85
N ALA A 191 -28.55 0.94 -0.70
CA ALA A 191 -27.36 1.56 -1.22
C ALA A 191 -26.26 0.55 -1.53
N LYS A 192 -25.30 1.04 -2.32
CA LYS A 192 -24.01 0.46 -2.61
C LYS A 192 -22.96 1.51 -2.22
N VAL A 193 -21.94 1.09 -1.50
CA VAL A 193 -20.91 1.97 -0.92
C VAL A 193 -19.55 1.42 -1.26
N THR A 194 -18.61 2.31 -1.58
CA THR A 194 -17.20 1.98 -1.65
C THR A 194 -16.47 2.79 -0.58
N PHE A 195 -15.67 2.13 0.26
CA PHE A 195 -14.92 2.78 1.33
C PHE A 195 -13.46 2.28 1.40
N ASP A 196 -12.55 3.18 1.81
CA ASP A 196 -11.13 2.87 1.98
C ASP A 196 -10.87 2.06 3.26
N VAL A 197 -10.01 1.04 3.19
CA VAL A 197 -9.67 0.17 4.35
C VAL A 197 -8.88 0.91 5.42
N THR A 198 -8.13 1.94 5.05
CA THR A 198 -7.16 2.58 5.95
C THR A 198 -7.76 3.67 6.80
N CYS A 199 -8.81 4.33 6.33
CA CYS A 199 -9.46 5.42 7.07
C CYS A 199 -10.99 5.30 7.16
N GLY A 200 -11.62 4.32 6.50
CA GLY A 200 -13.08 4.16 6.49
C GLY A 200 -13.83 5.27 5.76
N VAL A 201 -13.12 6.14 5.02
CA VAL A 201 -13.73 7.21 4.22
C VAL A 201 -14.53 6.59 3.07
N ILE A 202 -15.76 7.06 2.88
CA ILE A 202 -16.56 6.70 1.72
C ILE A 202 -15.93 7.35 0.49
N GLU A 203 -15.56 6.54 -0.49
CA GLU A 203 -15.07 7.00 -1.78
C GLU A 203 -16.25 7.26 -2.71
N GLU A 204 -17.23 6.35 -2.70
CA GLU A 204 -18.43 6.42 -3.54
C GLU A 204 -19.65 5.87 -2.81
N TRP A 205 -20.80 6.44 -3.13
CA TRP A 205 -22.10 5.97 -2.72
C TRP A 205 -23.08 6.07 -3.87
N GLU A 206 -23.91 5.05 -3.99
CA GLU A 206 -25.05 5.02 -4.88
C GLU A 206 -26.23 4.40 -4.15
N GLY A 207 -27.32 5.14 -3.95
CA GLY A 207 -28.44 4.63 -3.19
C GLY A 207 -29.63 5.57 -3.07
N LEU A 208 -30.57 5.19 -2.21
CA LEU A 208 -31.82 5.92 -1.99
C LEU A 208 -31.68 6.95 -0.87
N ARG A 209 -32.22 8.15 -1.12
CA ARG A 209 -32.48 9.20 -0.12
C ARG A 209 -33.93 9.63 -0.23
N SER A 210 -34.74 9.30 0.79
CA SER A 210 -36.17 9.64 0.81
C SER A 210 -36.95 9.22 -0.45
N GLY A 211 -36.49 8.15 -1.13
CA GLY A 211 -37.08 7.64 -2.38
C GLY A 211 -36.38 8.09 -3.66
N ASP A 212 -35.55 9.13 -3.62
CA ASP A 212 -34.74 9.56 -4.76
C ASP A 212 -33.44 8.77 -4.86
N TRP A 213 -33.06 8.36 -6.07
CA TRP A 213 -31.76 7.80 -6.35
C TRP A 213 -30.69 8.89 -6.39
N ILE A 214 -29.66 8.72 -5.56
CA ILE A 214 -28.57 9.66 -5.37
C ILE A 214 -27.23 8.96 -5.57
N LYS A 215 -26.27 9.72 -6.08
CA LYS A 215 -24.86 9.33 -6.13
C LYS A 215 -24.03 10.40 -5.45
N PHE A 216 -23.06 9.98 -4.67
CA PHE A 216 -22.01 10.90 -4.28
C PHE A 216 -20.63 10.26 -4.38
N ARG A 217 -19.64 11.09 -4.72
CA ARG A 217 -18.25 10.70 -4.94
C ARG A 217 -17.33 11.68 -4.27
N LEU A 218 -16.31 11.18 -3.56
CA LEU A 218 -15.34 12.01 -2.87
C LEU A 218 -14.53 12.84 -3.88
N ILE A 219 -14.49 14.17 -3.67
CA ILE A 219 -13.76 15.12 -4.53
C ILE A 219 -12.70 15.92 -3.77
N GLY A 220 -12.73 15.92 -2.44
CA GLY A 220 -11.77 16.65 -1.63
C GLY A 220 -11.78 16.18 -0.19
N THR A 221 -10.61 16.08 0.43
CA THR A 221 -10.52 15.73 1.84
C THR A 221 -9.20 16.18 2.46
N SER A 222 -9.23 16.51 3.74
CA SER A 222 -8.02 16.64 4.57
C SER A 222 -7.66 15.35 5.32
N PHE A 223 -8.43 14.26 5.15
CA PHE A 223 -8.12 12.98 5.77
C PHE A 223 -6.84 12.41 5.20
N PRO A 224 -5.96 11.87 6.06
CA PRO A 224 -4.69 11.33 5.63
C PRO A 224 -4.85 9.94 5.02
N ILE A 225 -5.36 9.88 3.80
CA ILE A 225 -5.49 8.63 3.07
C ILE A 225 -4.08 8.09 2.76
N SER A 226 -3.84 6.80 2.99
CA SER A 226 -2.59 6.09 2.64
C SER A 226 -1.34 6.40 3.51
N ARG A 227 -1.45 6.91 4.75
CA ARG A 227 -0.26 7.18 5.62
C ARG A 227 0.59 5.94 5.94
N ASN A 228 -0.03 4.78 6.13
CA ASN A 228 0.65 3.48 6.34
C ASN A 228 1.68 3.15 5.25
N ARG A 229 1.50 3.70 4.05
CA ARG A 229 2.39 3.47 2.91
C ARG A 229 3.70 4.25 3.01
N ARG A 230 3.61 5.50 3.49
CA ARG A 230 4.79 6.33 3.79
C ARG A 230 5.56 5.77 4.97
N VAL A 231 4.85 5.30 5.99
CA VAL A 231 5.44 4.66 7.17
C VAL A 231 6.16 3.36 6.76
N CYS A 232 5.53 2.49 5.98
CA CYS A 232 6.17 1.27 5.49
C CYS A 232 7.37 1.57 4.56
N LEU A 233 7.29 2.55 3.66
CA LEU A 233 8.46 3.01 2.88
C LEU A 233 9.59 3.51 3.79
N MET A 234 9.26 4.32 4.80
CA MET A 234 10.23 4.82 5.78
C MET A 234 10.92 3.67 6.53
N PHE A 235 10.17 2.68 7.01
CA PHE A 235 10.75 1.51 7.66
C PHE A 235 11.60 0.67 6.70
N ASN A 236 11.18 0.48 5.45
CA ASN A 236 12.01 -0.18 4.44
C ASN A 236 13.33 0.57 4.22
N LEU A 237 13.31 1.89 4.15
CA LEU A 237 14.51 2.73 4.04
C LEU A 237 15.39 2.60 5.29
N ILE A 238 14.83 2.66 6.48
CA ILE A 238 15.57 2.54 7.75
C ILE A 238 16.21 1.16 7.85
N ILE A 239 15.44 0.09 7.69
CA ILE A 239 15.90 -1.30 7.85
C ILE A 239 16.89 -1.64 6.75
N GLY A 240 16.62 -1.25 5.51
CA GLY A 240 17.55 -1.42 4.39
C GLY A 240 18.87 -0.69 4.61
N SER A 241 18.83 0.58 5.03
CA SER A 241 20.03 1.37 5.34
C SER A 241 20.83 0.76 6.49
N LEU A 242 20.16 0.30 7.55
CA LEU A 242 20.79 -0.39 8.67
C LEU A 242 21.44 -1.70 8.23
N LEU A 243 20.77 -2.52 7.43
CA LEU A 243 21.31 -3.79 6.95
C LEU A 243 22.52 -3.59 6.03
N VAL A 244 22.46 -2.64 5.11
CA VAL A 244 23.60 -2.26 4.27
C VAL A 244 24.74 -1.73 5.15
N GLY A 245 24.46 -0.87 6.12
CA GLY A 245 25.46 -0.33 7.06
C GLY A 245 26.13 -1.41 7.92
N VAL A 246 25.34 -2.31 8.51
CA VAL A 246 25.83 -3.49 9.25
C VAL A 246 26.70 -4.34 8.36
N THR A 247 26.31 -4.52 7.10
CA THR A 247 27.09 -5.32 6.15
C THR A 247 28.42 -4.65 5.82
N ILE A 248 28.42 -3.34 5.57
CA ILE A 248 29.65 -2.56 5.39
C ILE A 248 30.56 -2.73 6.60
N ILE A 249 30.05 -2.63 7.83
CA ILE A 249 30.85 -2.81 9.06
C ILE A 249 31.38 -4.24 9.15
N LEU A 250 30.52 -5.26 9.05
CA LEU A 250 30.90 -6.67 9.14
C LEU A 250 31.97 -7.05 8.11
N ILE A 251 31.95 -6.38 6.97
CA ILE A 251 32.84 -6.69 5.85
C ILE A 251 34.08 -5.77 5.79
N SER A 252 34.04 -4.57 6.36
CA SER A 252 35.18 -3.63 6.32
C SER A 252 36.28 -3.98 7.32
N PHE A 253 35.93 -4.59 8.45
CA PHE A 253 36.90 -4.98 9.48
C PHE A 253 37.43 -6.40 9.26
N ASP A 254 38.73 -6.60 9.52
CA ASP A 254 39.31 -7.94 9.56
C ASP A 254 39.10 -8.55 10.94
N TRP A 255 38.09 -9.41 11.05
CA TRP A 255 37.70 -10.07 12.30
C TRP A 255 38.53 -11.32 12.63
N LYS A 256 39.65 -11.57 11.92
CA LYS A 256 40.51 -12.73 12.19
C LYS A 256 41.14 -12.72 13.58
N SER A 257 41.41 -11.55 14.15
CA SER A 257 42.07 -11.40 15.46
C SER A 257 41.08 -11.26 16.63
N THR A 258 39.78 -11.28 16.38
CA THR A 258 38.78 -11.02 17.41
C THR A 258 38.52 -12.27 18.26
N LYS A 259 38.38 -12.09 19.59
CA LYS A 259 38.02 -13.20 20.52
C LYS A 259 36.66 -13.83 20.21
N LEU A 260 35.81 -13.11 19.48
CA LEU A 260 34.50 -13.58 19.03
C LEU A 260 34.64 -14.47 17.79
N LYS A 261 34.84 -15.78 18.00
CA LYS A 261 35.02 -16.81 16.95
C LYS A 261 33.93 -16.87 15.87
N TRP A 262 32.76 -16.29 16.11
CA TRP A 262 31.70 -16.24 15.11
C TRP A 262 31.91 -15.11 14.08
N LEU A 263 32.54 -13.99 14.49
CA LEU A 263 32.85 -12.87 13.61
C LEU A 263 33.98 -13.16 12.64
N SER A 264 34.94 -14.01 13.03
CA SER A 264 36.03 -14.46 12.14
C SER A 264 35.54 -15.24 10.91
N ARG A 265 34.25 -15.63 10.86
CA ARG A 265 33.61 -16.24 9.69
C ARG A 265 33.19 -15.22 8.62
N PHE A 266 33.17 -13.93 8.95
CA PHE A 266 32.82 -12.84 8.02
C PHE A 266 34.03 -12.23 7.32
N THR A 267 35.24 -12.78 7.55
CA THR A 267 36.43 -12.32 6.85
C THR A 267 36.40 -12.78 5.38
N LEU A 268 35.93 -11.90 4.51
CA LEU A 268 35.83 -12.12 3.07
C LEU A 268 37.04 -11.54 2.33
N GLU A 269 37.35 -12.05 1.13
CA GLU A 269 38.31 -11.40 0.23
C GLU A 269 37.72 -10.13 -0.37
N LYS A 270 38.55 -9.10 -0.63
CA LYS A 270 38.11 -7.78 -1.15
C LYS A 270 37.12 -7.86 -2.33
N ASN A 271 37.30 -8.83 -3.23
CA ASN A 271 36.40 -9.00 -4.37
C ASN A 271 35.04 -9.58 -3.97
N GLU A 272 35.00 -10.54 -3.04
CA GLU A 272 33.75 -11.09 -2.48
C GLU A 272 33.01 -10.05 -1.65
N ARG A 273 33.75 -9.19 -0.93
CA ARG A 273 33.20 -8.04 -0.20
C ARG A 273 32.40 -7.13 -1.13
N ARG A 274 33.04 -6.72 -2.23
CA ARG A 274 32.45 -5.84 -3.23
C ARG A 274 31.23 -6.50 -3.87
N GLU A 275 31.34 -7.77 -4.23
CA GLU A 275 30.28 -8.58 -4.82
C GLU A 275 29.02 -8.64 -3.94
N LEU A 276 29.21 -8.99 -2.66
CA LEU A 276 28.15 -9.10 -1.69
C LEU A 276 27.47 -7.74 -1.44
N LEU A 277 28.25 -6.67 -1.25
CA LEU A 277 27.71 -5.32 -1.03
C LEU A 277 26.86 -4.83 -2.21
N LEU A 278 27.35 -5.03 -3.44
CA LEU A 278 26.62 -4.58 -4.62
C LEU A 278 25.34 -5.39 -4.84
N LEU A 279 25.37 -6.71 -4.61
CA LEU A 279 24.18 -7.56 -4.73
C LEU A 279 23.15 -7.23 -3.64
N GLN A 280 23.57 -7.00 -2.40
CA GLN A 280 22.66 -6.59 -1.34
C GLN A 280 22.08 -5.19 -1.57
N GLY A 281 22.90 -4.23 -1.99
CA GLY A 281 22.43 -2.88 -2.35
C GLY A 281 21.43 -2.91 -3.50
N THR A 282 21.63 -3.80 -4.48
CA THR A 282 20.67 -4.01 -5.58
C THR A 282 19.37 -4.64 -5.08
N GLY A 283 19.45 -5.60 -4.15
CA GLY A 283 18.26 -6.20 -3.52
C GLY A 283 17.45 -5.16 -2.73
N PHE A 284 18.12 -4.31 -1.96
CA PHE A 284 17.49 -3.17 -1.28
C PHE A 284 16.80 -2.23 -2.27
N LEU A 285 17.47 -1.86 -3.36
CA LEU A 285 16.89 -1.01 -4.40
C LEU A 285 15.63 -1.64 -5.02
N CYS A 286 15.63 -2.95 -5.29
CA CYS A 286 14.45 -3.66 -5.81
C CYS A 286 13.28 -3.60 -4.81
N VAL A 287 13.51 -3.81 -3.52
CA VAL A 287 12.45 -3.72 -2.50
C VAL A 287 11.87 -2.30 -2.41
N ILE A 288 12.70 -1.27 -2.52
CA ILE A 288 12.22 0.12 -2.53
C ILE A 288 11.45 0.43 -3.80
N LEU A 289 11.90 -0.06 -4.95
CA LEU A 289 11.23 0.11 -6.24
C LEU A 289 9.81 -0.46 -6.19
N GLU A 290 9.65 -1.68 -5.69
CA GLU A 290 8.33 -2.33 -5.51
C GLU A 290 7.36 -1.47 -4.70
N VAL A 291 7.83 -0.89 -3.60
CA VAL A 291 7.00 -0.02 -2.74
C VAL A 291 6.63 1.27 -3.46
N ILE A 292 7.57 1.84 -4.22
CA ILE A 292 7.35 3.04 -5.02
C ILE A 292 6.33 2.78 -6.14
N ASP A 293 6.43 1.65 -6.83
CA ASP A 293 5.56 1.35 -7.97
C ASP A 293 4.12 1.03 -7.56
N ILE A 294 3.94 0.31 -6.45
CA ILE A 294 2.58 -0.03 -6.00
C ILE A 294 1.91 1.22 -5.42
N TRP A 295 2.65 2.10 -4.72
CA TRP A 295 2.05 3.13 -3.85
C TRP A 295 2.31 4.58 -4.23
N PHE A 296 3.36 4.88 -4.99
CA PHE A 296 3.77 6.25 -5.33
C PHE A 296 3.76 6.54 -6.83
N TYR A 297 3.29 5.60 -7.64
CA TYR A 297 3.17 5.74 -9.09
C TYR A 297 2.49 7.05 -9.54
N MET A 298 1.41 7.47 -8.86
CA MET A 298 0.72 8.74 -9.14
C MET A 298 1.61 9.98 -9.04
N TYR A 299 2.48 10.01 -8.03
CA TYR A 299 3.38 11.15 -7.80
C TYR A 299 4.49 11.23 -8.83
N LEU A 300 4.95 10.07 -9.31
CA LEU A 300 5.96 9.98 -10.35
C LEU A 300 5.35 10.19 -11.74
N GLY A 301 4.13 9.70 -11.93
CA GLY A 301 3.55 9.52 -13.26
C GLY A 301 4.26 8.42 -14.04
N ARG A 302 3.69 8.09 -15.21
CA ARG A 302 4.19 7.04 -16.10
C ARG A 302 5.66 7.23 -16.46
N ASP A 303 6.03 8.42 -16.91
CA ASP A 303 7.33 8.65 -17.53
C ASP A 303 8.47 8.58 -16.51
N LEU A 304 8.28 9.15 -15.30
CA LEU A 304 9.29 9.07 -14.24
C LEU A 304 9.40 7.67 -13.65
N SER A 305 8.28 6.97 -13.43
CA SER A 305 8.32 5.55 -13.05
C SER A 305 9.14 4.74 -14.08
N MET A 306 8.91 4.97 -15.37
CA MET A 306 9.65 4.29 -16.42
C MET A 306 11.15 4.61 -16.43
N TYR A 307 11.54 5.86 -16.17
CA TYR A 307 12.96 6.22 -16.01
C TYR A 307 13.61 5.56 -14.80
N VAL A 308 12.89 5.39 -13.69
CA VAL A 308 13.40 4.67 -12.52
C VAL A 308 13.67 3.21 -12.88
N HIS A 309 12.72 2.53 -13.53
CA HIS A 309 12.88 1.14 -14.00
C HIS A 309 14.03 0.97 -14.98
N LEU A 310 14.13 1.85 -15.98
CA LEU A 310 15.26 1.90 -16.90
C LEU A 310 16.60 2.10 -16.17
N GLY A 311 16.61 2.94 -15.13
CA GLY A 311 17.76 3.14 -14.27
C GLY A 311 18.19 1.87 -13.52
N VAL A 312 17.23 1.13 -12.96
CA VAL A 312 17.50 -0.16 -12.28
C VAL A 312 17.98 -1.21 -13.27
N PHE A 313 17.36 -1.30 -14.45
CA PHE A 313 17.83 -2.18 -15.53
C PHE A 313 19.27 -1.84 -15.95
N ALA A 314 19.57 -0.56 -16.20
CA ALA A 314 20.92 -0.12 -16.56
C ALA A 314 21.93 -0.41 -15.45
N TRP A 315 21.53 -0.25 -14.18
CA TRP A 315 22.33 -0.64 -13.02
C TRP A 315 22.62 -2.15 -13.01
N MET A 316 21.64 -2.99 -13.28
CA MET A 316 21.83 -4.45 -13.38
C MET A 316 22.75 -4.85 -14.53
N LEU A 317 22.67 -4.16 -15.69
CA LEU A 317 23.62 -4.36 -16.79
C LEU A 317 25.06 -3.99 -16.38
N LEU A 318 25.23 -2.84 -15.71
CA LEU A 318 26.51 -2.39 -15.21
C LEU A 318 27.08 -3.38 -14.17
N LEU A 319 26.23 -3.89 -13.28
CA LEU A 319 26.60 -4.94 -12.33
C LEU A 319 27.07 -6.21 -13.05
N GLY A 320 26.27 -6.70 -14.00
CA GLY A 320 26.60 -7.89 -14.80
C GLY A 320 27.93 -7.75 -15.55
N HIS A 321 28.24 -6.55 -16.07
CA HIS A 321 29.51 -6.24 -16.71
C HIS A 321 30.68 -6.19 -15.72
N THR A 322 30.57 -5.34 -14.70
CA THR A 322 31.63 -5.10 -13.70
C THR A 322 31.99 -6.35 -12.90
N MET A 323 31.02 -7.25 -12.71
CA MET A 323 31.19 -8.52 -12.03
C MET A 323 31.47 -9.69 -12.98
N LYS A 324 31.52 -9.45 -14.29
CA LYS A 324 31.77 -10.45 -15.34
C LYS A 324 30.76 -11.63 -15.33
N TYR A 325 29.51 -11.37 -14.96
CA TYR A 325 28.43 -12.38 -15.06
C TYR A 325 27.85 -12.47 -16.47
N GLY A 326 27.97 -11.37 -17.24
CA GLY A 326 27.32 -11.19 -18.54
C GLY A 326 25.96 -10.51 -18.42
N TYR A 327 25.52 -9.86 -19.50
CA TYR A 327 24.31 -9.02 -19.53
C TYR A 327 22.99 -9.79 -19.49
N LYS A 328 23.00 -11.06 -19.89
CA LYS A 328 21.81 -11.91 -19.98
C LYS A 328 21.04 -12.07 -18.67
N TRP A 329 21.70 -11.85 -17.53
CA TRP A 329 21.06 -11.95 -16.20
C TRP A 329 20.17 -10.75 -15.87
N ALA A 330 20.30 -9.64 -16.61
CA ALA A 330 19.40 -8.50 -16.53
C ALA A 330 18.18 -8.61 -17.48
N LEU A 331 18.06 -9.72 -18.24
CA LEU A 331 16.97 -9.93 -19.19
C LEU A 331 15.58 -9.83 -18.54
N PRO A 332 15.32 -10.37 -17.33
CA PRO A 332 14.00 -10.23 -16.69
C PRO A 332 13.60 -8.76 -16.49
N ALA A 333 14.52 -7.90 -16.03
CA ALA A 333 14.28 -6.47 -15.86
C ALA A 333 14.08 -5.75 -17.21
N PHE A 334 14.75 -6.19 -18.27
CA PHE A 334 14.49 -5.68 -19.63
C PHE A 334 13.08 -6.03 -20.12
N LEU A 335 12.68 -7.30 -19.97
CA LEU A 335 11.37 -7.78 -20.42
C LEU A 335 10.24 -7.07 -19.68
N GLU A 336 10.44 -6.78 -18.40
CA GLU A 336 9.57 -5.93 -17.59
C GLU A 336 9.38 -4.55 -18.23
N VAL A 337 10.47 -3.80 -18.40
CA VAL A 337 10.43 -2.46 -19.01
C VAL A 337 9.77 -2.49 -20.40
N ALA A 338 10.14 -3.48 -21.22
CA ALA A 338 9.59 -3.64 -22.57
C ALA A 338 8.09 -3.94 -22.55
N PHE A 339 7.64 -4.77 -21.60
CA PHE A 339 6.24 -5.11 -21.41
C PHE A 339 5.43 -3.88 -21.01
N VAL A 340 5.85 -3.14 -19.97
CA VAL A 340 5.14 -1.91 -19.53
C VAL A 340 5.08 -0.90 -20.65
N PHE A 341 6.18 -0.70 -21.37
CA PHE A 341 6.23 0.24 -22.49
C PHE A 341 5.27 -0.16 -23.62
N ALA A 342 5.32 -1.42 -24.06
CA ALA A 342 4.46 -1.91 -25.14
C ALA A 342 2.99 -1.80 -24.78
N ILE A 343 2.66 -2.14 -23.54
CA ILE A 343 1.30 -2.12 -23.05
C ILE A 343 0.78 -0.69 -22.88
N GLY A 344 1.55 0.20 -22.24
CA GLY A 344 1.16 1.61 -22.10
C GLY A 344 1.04 2.33 -23.44
N TRP A 345 1.78 1.89 -24.46
CA TRP A 345 1.62 2.35 -25.84
C TRP A 345 0.31 1.86 -26.48
N ILE A 346 -0.07 0.60 -26.26
CA ILE A 346 -1.26 -0.02 -26.86
C ILE A 346 -2.54 0.49 -26.22
N THR A 347 -2.60 0.54 -24.89
CA THR A 347 -3.83 0.91 -24.18
C THR A 347 -4.01 2.43 -24.11
N GLY A 348 -2.93 3.20 -24.26
CA GLY A 348 -2.92 4.63 -23.94
C GLY A 348 -3.13 4.90 -22.44
N GLU A 349 -3.35 3.85 -21.65
CA GLU A 349 -3.49 3.90 -20.21
C GLU A 349 -2.11 3.87 -19.59
N ALA A 350 -1.91 4.77 -18.64
CA ALA A 350 -0.67 4.83 -17.88
C ALA A 350 -0.47 3.58 -16.98
N TYR A 351 -1.48 2.71 -16.86
CA TYR A 351 -1.80 1.97 -15.64
C TYR A 351 -1.99 0.43 -15.78
N VAL A 352 -1.69 -0.19 -16.92
CA VAL A 352 -1.89 -1.65 -17.09
C VAL A 352 -1.01 -2.46 -16.10
N PRO A 353 -1.46 -3.62 -15.55
CA PRO A 353 -1.27 -3.97 -14.14
C PRO A 353 0.20 -4.18 -13.81
N SER A 354 0.73 -3.19 -13.10
CA SER A 354 2.04 -3.13 -12.48
C SER A 354 2.38 -4.39 -11.66
N LEU A 355 1.38 -5.13 -11.17
CA LEU A 355 1.61 -6.41 -10.48
C LEU A 355 2.37 -7.46 -11.32
N THR A 356 2.19 -7.48 -12.65
CA THR A 356 2.94 -8.38 -13.55
C THR A 356 4.27 -7.80 -14.02
N ALA A 357 4.45 -6.49 -13.84
CA ALA A 357 5.57 -5.73 -14.36
C ALA A 357 6.52 -5.21 -13.26
N ASN A 358 6.47 -5.76 -12.05
CA ASN A 358 7.40 -5.35 -10.98
C ASN A 358 8.36 -6.50 -10.58
N ILE A 359 7.96 -7.75 -10.86
CA ILE A 359 8.71 -8.94 -10.44
C ILE A 359 9.98 -9.15 -11.28
N GLY A 360 10.07 -8.59 -12.48
CA GLY A 360 11.20 -8.72 -13.39
C GLY A 360 12.48 -8.08 -12.85
N SER A 361 12.42 -6.92 -12.19
CA SER A 361 13.57 -6.34 -11.47
C SER A 361 14.04 -7.26 -10.33
N LEU A 362 13.11 -7.78 -9.52
CA LEU A 362 13.43 -8.73 -8.44
C LEU A 362 13.98 -10.06 -8.97
N ILE A 363 13.41 -10.62 -10.04
CA ILE A 363 13.86 -11.84 -10.70
C ILE A 363 15.24 -11.61 -11.33
N GLY A 364 15.47 -10.46 -11.97
CA GLY A 364 16.77 -10.08 -12.53
C GLY A 364 17.85 -10.03 -11.44
N TRP A 365 17.52 -9.45 -10.29
CA TRP A 365 18.39 -9.49 -9.11
C TRP A 365 18.65 -10.92 -8.61
N LEU A 366 17.62 -11.75 -8.46
CA LEU A 366 17.79 -13.18 -8.08
C LEU A 366 18.70 -13.92 -9.07
N ALA A 367 18.56 -13.63 -10.37
CA ALA A 367 19.37 -14.21 -11.42
C ALA A 367 20.86 -13.76 -11.31
N LEU A 368 21.11 -12.50 -10.94
CA LEU A 368 22.46 -12.00 -10.64
C LEU A 368 23.05 -12.62 -9.36
N VAL A 369 22.25 -12.79 -8.31
CA VAL A 369 22.64 -13.51 -7.09
C VAL A 369 23.00 -14.96 -7.44
N TRP A 370 22.24 -15.61 -8.31
CA TRP A 370 22.57 -16.96 -8.80
C TRP A 370 23.87 -16.97 -9.62
N ALA A 371 24.04 -16.04 -10.54
CA ALA A 371 25.22 -15.92 -11.40
C ALA A 371 26.53 -15.75 -10.63
N SER A 372 26.47 -15.15 -9.42
CA SER A 372 27.62 -15.06 -8.49
C SER A 372 28.25 -16.41 -8.13
N SER A 373 27.52 -17.51 -8.34
CA SER A 373 27.98 -18.89 -8.11
C SER A 373 28.77 -19.49 -9.27
N VAL A 374 28.61 -18.96 -10.49
CA VAL A 374 28.99 -19.65 -11.75
C VAL A 374 30.37 -19.21 -12.25
N LYS A 375 31.05 -18.33 -11.51
CA LYS A 375 32.26 -17.58 -11.91
C LYS A 375 33.48 -18.41 -12.34
N GLU A 376 33.45 -19.75 -12.21
CA GLU A 376 34.53 -20.65 -12.62
C GLU A 376 34.26 -21.48 -13.89
N LYS A 377 33.07 -21.42 -14.52
CA LYS A 377 32.76 -22.32 -15.66
C LYS A 377 32.64 -21.69 -17.04
N MET A 378 32.73 -20.36 -17.18
CA MET A 378 32.47 -19.71 -18.48
C MET A 378 33.71 -19.36 -19.31
N ASP A 379 34.92 -19.48 -18.78
CA ASP A 379 36.15 -19.32 -19.56
C ASP A 379 36.55 -20.61 -20.32
N GLY A 380 35.72 -21.66 -20.34
CA GLY A 380 36.11 -22.94 -20.94
C GLY A 380 35.06 -23.87 -21.53
N ASP A 381 33.74 -23.64 -21.40
CA ASP A 381 32.80 -24.59 -22.03
C ASP A 381 31.45 -23.99 -22.47
N VAL A 382 31.36 -23.77 -23.79
CA VAL A 382 30.14 -23.40 -24.51
C VAL A 382 29.04 -24.49 -24.38
N LYS A 383 29.37 -25.69 -23.88
CA LYS A 383 28.39 -26.77 -23.63
C LYS A 383 27.46 -26.52 -22.44
N GLY A 384 27.89 -25.76 -21.43
CA GLY A 384 27.07 -25.52 -20.23
C GLY A 384 25.84 -24.65 -20.49
N VAL A 385 25.94 -23.71 -21.44
CA VAL A 385 24.82 -22.83 -21.82
C VAL A 385 23.79 -23.56 -22.68
N LYS A 386 24.23 -24.45 -23.57
CA LYS A 386 23.33 -25.28 -24.38
C LYS A 386 22.52 -26.26 -23.53
N LYS A 387 23.09 -26.80 -22.46
CA LYS A 387 22.38 -27.70 -21.54
C LYS A 387 21.27 -26.98 -20.77
N PHE A 388 21.49 -25.74 -20.34
CA PHE A 388 20.45 -24.98 -19.62
C PHE A 388 19.22 -24.70 -20.49
N PHE A 389 19.38 -24.30 -21.76
CA PHE A 389 18.23 -24.11 -22.66
C PHE A 389 17.56 -25.41 -23.08
N ALA A 390 18.28 -26.53 -23.06
CA ALA A 390 17.72 -27.86 -23.32
C ALA A 390 16.98 -28.44 -22.10
N ASP A 391 17.30 -27.98 -20.88
CA ASP A 391 16.62 -28.41 -19.65
C ASP A 391 15.45 -27.47 -19.27
N LEU A 392 15.29 -26.33 -19.95
CA LEU A 392 14.23 -25.33 -19.72
C LEU A 392 13.08 -25.38 -20.76
N ILE A 393 13.28 -26.13 -21.86
CA ILE A 393 12.25 -26.52 -22.85
C ILE A 393 11.88 -27.96 -22.54
#